data_AF-A0A292E4K4-F1
#
_entry.id   AF-A0A292E4K4-F1
#
_cell.length_a   1.000
_cell.length_b   1.000
_cell.length_c   1.000
_cell.angle_alpha   90.00
_cell.angle_beta   90.00
_cell.angle_gamma   90.00
#
_symmetry.space_group_name_H-M   'P 1'
#
loop_
_entity.id
_entity.type
_entity.pdbx_description
1 polymer ?
#
loop_
_entity_poly.entity_id
_entity_poly.type
_entity_poly.pdbx_seq_one_letter_code
_entity_poly.pdbx_strand_id
1 'polypeptide(L)'
;MAFTLGDSAFTPYAALSRANTRSDGYTETGGSFPAIYDESKDHSTIARVGVDLVHSLTDEIRLLGRAEADYRFEKETTGTSGEIIGISSFDLEGQDVKQFWVRAGIGAEFDVGGGTASLMVNATTEGDDPNVWVRSGWKVNF
;
A
#
# COMPACT_ATOMS: atom_id res chain seq x y z
N MET A 1 1.03 19.58 11.81
CA MET A 1 1.53 20.95 11.56
C MET A 1 2.78 20.83 10.73
N ALA A 2 2.91 21.60 9.64
CA ALA A 2 4.11 21.61 8.83
C ALA A 2 5.15 22.57 9.43
N PHE A 3 6.44 22.24 9.35
CA PHE A 3 7.54 23.15 9.65
C PHE A 3 8.21 23.58 8.35
N THR A 4 8.53 24.87 8.24
CA THR A 4 9.12 25.45 7.02
C THR A 4 10.56 25.88 7.28
N LEU A 5 11.45 25.57 6.34
CA LEU A 5 12.84 26.00 6.34
C LEU A 5 13.22 26.47 4.94
N GLY A 6 13.33 27.79 4.75
CA GLY A 6 13.49 28.39 3.42
C GLY A 6 12.33 28.01 2.50
N ASP A 7 12.64 27.61 1.27
CA ASP A 7 11.67 27.16 0.26
C ASP A 7 11.19 25.71 0.48
N SER A 8 11.46 25.12 1.64
CA SER A 8 11.10 23.74 1.98
C SER A 8 10.06 23.69 3.09
N ALA A 9 8.99 22.94 2.88
CA ALA A 9 7.98 22.61 3.88
C ALA A 9 8.02 21.12 4.19
N PHE A 10 8.09 20.79 5.47
CA PHE A 10 8.12 19.43 5.98
C PHE A 10 6.85 19.17 6.81
N THR A 11 6.11 18.13 6.46
CA THR A 11 4.83 17.79 7.09
C THR A 11 4.92 16.40 7.71
N PRO A 12 5.21 16.31 9.02
CA PRO A 12 5.12 15.04 9.73
C PRO A 12 3.66 14.58 9.83
N TYR A 13 3.44 13.28 9.72
CA TYR A 13 2.14 12.66 9.88
C TYR A 13 2.22 11.33 10.61
N ALA A 14 1.10 10.95 11.21
CA ALA A 14 0.86 9.61 11.72
C ALA A 14 -0.53 9.17 11.25
N ALA A 15 -0.66 7.91 10.87
CA ALA A 15 -1.91 7.34 10.39
C ALA A 15 -2.11 5.92 10.95
N LEU A 16 -3.37 5.54 11.12
CA LEU A 16 -3.76 4.17 11.45
C LEU A 16 -4.81 3.73 10.44
N SER A 17 -4.62 2.56 9.84
CA SER A 17 -5.52 1.99 8.85
C SER A 17 -5.89 0.56 9.23
N ARG A 18 -7.13 0.16 8.96
CA ARG A 18 -7.60 -1.21 9.09
C ARG A 18 -8.33 -1.63 7.82
N ALA A 19 -7.82 -2.66 7.17
CA ALA A 19 -8.46 -3.31 6.04
C ALA A 19 -9.10 -4.63 6.52
N ASN A 20 -10.31 -4.91 6.05
CA ASN A 20 -10.95 -6.20 6.26
C ASN A 20 -11.24 -6.79 4.89
N THR A 21 -10.80 -8.02 4.66
CA THR A 21 -10.95 -8.74 3.39
C THR A 21 -11.81 -9.95 3.64
N ARG A 22 -12.79 -10.19 2.76
CA ARG A 22 -13.61 -11.41 2.77
C ARG A 22 -13.55 -12.02 1.39
N SER A 23 -13.22 -13.30 1.32
CA SER A 23 -13.38 -14.12 0.14
C SER A 23 -14.49 -15.12 0.39
N ASP A 24 -15.53 -15.09 -0.45
CA ASP A 24 -16.59 -16.09 -0.39
C ASP A 24 -16.03 -17.45 -0.84
N GLY A 25 -16.60 -18.52 -0.31
CA GLY A 25 -16.25 -19.88 -0.72
C GLY A 25 -16.66 -20.14 -2.17
N TYR A 26 -15.88 -20.94 -2.88
CA TYR A 26 -16.13 -21.28 -4.28
C TYR A 26 -15.69 -22.70 -4.61
N THR A 27 -16.27 -23.25 -5.68
CA THR A 27 -15.91 -24.56 -6.21
C THR A 27 -15.22 -24.38 -7.56
N GLU A 28 -14.06 -24.99 -7.71
CA GLU A 28 -13.36 -25.03 -8.98
C GLU A 28 -14.13 -25.88 -9.99
N THR A 29 -14.29 -25.36 -11.21
CA THR A 29 -15.01 -26.03 -12.30
C THR A 29 -14.03 -26.47 -13.39
N GLY A 30 -13.15 -27.41 -13.07
CA GLY A 30 -12.17 -27.95 -14.02
C GLY A 30 -11.10 -28.84 -13.39
N GLY A 31 -10.37 -29.57 -14.24
CA GLY A 31 -9.29 -30.47 -13.82
C GLY A 31 -9.76 -31.86 -13.37
N SER A 32 -8.80 -32.75 -13.09
CA SER A 32 -9.08 -34.11 -12.62
C SER A 32 -9.48 -34.17 -11.14
N PHE A 33 -9.22 -33.10 -10.39
CA PHE A 33 -9.40 -33.02 -8.94
C PHE A 33 -9.86 -31.61 -8.53
N PRO A 34 -11.11 -31.22 -8.81
CA PRO A 34 -11.63 -29.90 -8.42
C PRO A 34 -11.68 -29.75 -6.89
N ALA A 35 -11.32 -28.57 -6.38
CA ALA A 35 -11.42 -28.24 -4.97
C ALA A 35 -12.64 -27.35 -4.65
N ILE A 36 -13.14 -27.48 -3.43
CA ILE A 36 -14.07 -26.57 -2.77
C ILE A 36 -13.26 -25.77 -1.76
N TYR A 37 -13.27 -24.45 -1.88
CA TYR A 37 -12.66 -23.54 -0.93
C TYR A 37 -13.73 -22.99 0.02
N ASP A 38 -13.44 -22.97 1.31
CA ASP A 38 -14.30 -22.36 2.31
C ASP A 38 -14.22 -20.82 2.24
N GLU A 39 -15.19 -20.15 2.87
CA GLU A 39 -15.10 -18.71 3.09
C GLU A 39 -13.88 -18.38 3.96
N SER A 40 -13.12 -17.36 3.56
CA SER A 40 -12.02 -16.81 4.37
C SER A 40 -12.25 -15.33 4.68
N LYS A 41 -11.86 -14.93 5.90
CA LYS A 41 -11.92 -13.54 6.37
C LYS A 41 -10.58 -13.16 6.95
N ASP A 42 -9.96 -12.15 6.36
CA ASP A 42 -8.67 -11.63 6.80
C ASP A 42 -8.80 -10.16 7.24
N HIS A 43 -7.85 -9.71 8.07
CA HIS A 43 -7.73 -8.30 8.38
C HIS A 43 -6.27 -7.88 8.50
N SER A 44 -6.04 -6.61 8.20
CA SER A 44 -4.72 -5.99 8.33
C SER A 44 -4.88 -4.63 9.00
N THR A 45 -4.20 -4.46 10.13
CA THR A 45 -4.11 -3.20 10.85
C THR A 45 -2.70 -2.67 10.70
N ILE A 46 -2.56 -1.46 10.13
CA ILE A 46 -1.25 -0.86 9.86
C ILE A 46 -1.19 0.54 10.47
N ALA A 47 -0.21 0.75 11.34
CA ALA A 47 0.20 2.07 11.81
C ALA A 47 1.31 2.62 10.91
N ARG A 48 1.24 3.91 10.59
CA ARG A 48 2.20 4.61 9.72
C ARG A 48 2.68 5.88 10.38
N VAL A 49 3.97 6.15 10.29
CA VAL A 49 4.56 7.44 10.70
C VAL A 49 5.51 7.90 9.61
N GLY A 50 5.44 9.17 9.25
CA GLY A 50 6.24 9.67 8.15
C GLY A 50 6.36 11.17 8.10
N VAL A 51 7.10 11.63 7.10
CA VAL A 51 7.28 13.04 6.77
C VAL A 51 7.19 13.23 5.27
N ASP A 52 6.39 14.20 4.87
CA ASP A 52 6.35 14.71 3.50
C ASP A 52 7.20 15.97 3.39
N LEU A 53 7.97 16.09 2.32
CA LEU A 53 8.75 17.26 1.94
C LEU A 53 8.16 17.85 0.67
N VAL A 54 7.92 19.15 0.67
CA VAL A 54 7.66 19.95 -0.53
C VAL A 54 8.73 21.03 -0.62
N HIS A 55 9.46 21.09 -1.73
CA HIS A 55 10.47 22.12 -1.98
C HIS A 55 10.13 22.89 -3.25
N SER A 56 9.93 24.20 -3.14
CA SER A 56 9.62 25.06 -4.29
C SER A 56 10.91 25.43 -5.03
N LEU A 57 11.07 24.99 -6.29
CA LEU A 57 12.18 25.47 -7.13
C LEU A 57 11.85 26.80 -7.80
N THR A 58 10.60 26.92 -8.23
CA THR A 58 10.04 28.09 -8.92
C THR A 58 8.56 28.18 -8.53
N ASP A 59 7.88 29.24 -8.96
CA ASP A 59 6.44 29.40 -8.72
C ASP A 59 5.61 28.29 -9.39
N GLU A 60 6.14 27.63 -10.42
CA GLU A 60 5.45 26.60 -11.21
C GLU A 60 5.92 25.17 -10.93
N ILE A 61 7.06 24.98 -10.25
CA ILE A 61 7.71 23.67 -10.07
C ILE A 61 8.01 23.41 -8.60
N ARG A 62 7.51 22.27 -8.11
CA ARG A 62 7.72 21.80 -6.74
C ARG A 62 8.33 20.40 -6.75
N LEU A 63 9.35 20.15 -5.95
CA LEU A 63 9.82 18.78 -5.66
C LEU A 63 9.06 18.22 -4.47
N LEU A 64 8.80 16.93 -4.54
CA LEU A 64 8.16 16.15 -3.50
C LEU A 64 9.15 15.12 -2.96
N GLY A 65 9.17 14.95 -1.65
CA GLY A 65 9.85 13.86 -0.96
C GLY A 65 8.92 13.22 0.06
N ARG A 66 9.09 11.93 0.30
CA ARG A 66 8.41 11.19 1.36
C ARG A 66 9.37 10.20 2.01
N ALA A 67 9.30 10.10 3.33
CA ALA A 67 9.86 9.00 4.09
C ALA A 67 8.82 8.54 5.11
N GLU A 68 8.55 7.23 5.14
CA GLU A 68 7.49 6.61 5.93
C GLU A 68 8.01 5.30 6.54
N ALA A 69 7.65 5.04 7.78
CA ALA A 69 7.83 3.77 8.46
C ALA A 69 6.47 3.21 8.83
N ASP A 70 6.26 1.95 8.51
CA ASP A 70 4.98 1.26 8.61
C ASP A 70 5.12 0.05 9.53
N TYR A 71 4.08 -0.21 10.33
CA TYR A 71 4.00 -1.36 11.20
C TYR A 71 2.62 -2.04 11.10
N ARG A 72 2.60 -3.30 10.64
CA ARG A 72 1.43 -4.19 10.67
C ARG A 72 1.36 -4.95 11.99
N PHE A 73 0.21 -4.91 12.65
CA PHE A 73 0.02 -5.54 13.95
C PHE A 73 -0.11 -7.07 13.86
N GLU A 74 -0.65 -7.58 12.77
CA GLU A 74 -0.78 -9.01 12.51
C GLU A 74 0.57 -9.60 12.04
N LYS A 75 0.84 -10.85 12.42
CA LYS A 75 2.08 -11.58 12.13
C LYS A 75 1.93 -12.63 11.04
N GLU A 76 0.70 -13.09 10.84
CA GLU A 76 0.36 -14.12 9.86
C GLU A 76 -0.92 -13.68 9.14
N THR A 77 -1.07 -14.09 7.88
CA THR A 77 -2.35 -13.98 7.17
C THR A 77 -3.35 -15.00 7.70
N THR A 78 -4.62 -14.86 7.34
CA THR A 78 -5.58 -15.95 7.53
C THR A 78 -5.20 -17.16 6.67
N GLY A 79 -5.34 -18.36 7.23
CA GLY A 79 -5.14 -19.63 6.52
C GLY A 79 -6.23 -19.91 5.48
N THR A 80 -6.04 -20.96 4.69
CA THR A 80 -6.99 -21.39 3.66
C THR A 80 -7.41 -22.84 3.90
N SER A 81 -8.71 -23.07 4.05
CA SER A 81 -9.29 -24.41 4.21
C SER A 81 -10.19 -24.78 3.05
N GLY A 82 -10.38 -26.09 2.86
CA GLY A 82 -11.27 -26.60 1.84
C GLY A 82 -11.20 -28.12 1.69
N GLU A 83 -11.73 -28.61 0.57
CA GLU A 83 -11.77 -30.03 0.24
C GLU A 83 -11.43 -30.25 -1.23
N ILE A 84 -10.57 -31.23 -1.50
CA ILE A 84 -10.44 -31.79 -2.84
C ILE A 84 -11.53 -32.85 -2.99
N ILE A 85 -12.48 -32.60 -3.90
CA ILE A 85 -13.71 -33.38 -4.02
C ILE A 85 -13.38 -34.87 -4.20
N GLY A 86 -13.84 -35.69 -3.26
CA GLY A 86 -13.70 -37.14 -3.32
C GLY A 86 -12.31 -37.68 -2.95
N ILE A 87 -11.42 -36.82 -2.42
CA ILE A 87 -10.08 -37.23 -1.95
C ILE A 87 -9.91 -36.93 -0.46
N SER A 88 -9.87 -35.64 -0.09
CA SER A 88 -9.52 -35.22 1.27
C SER A 88 -9.77 -33.74 1.51
N SER A 89 -10.05 -33.38 2.75
CA SER A 89 -9.98 -32.00 3.24
C SER A 89 -8.53 -31.52 3.37
N PHE A 90 -8.31 -30.22 3.20
CA PHE A 90 -7.05 -29.54 3.50
C PHE A 90 -7.31 -28.33 4.40
N ASP A 91 -6.31 -28.03 5.24
CA ASP A 91 -6.25 -26.84 6.07
C ASP A 91 -4.81 -26.34 6.00
N LEU A 92 -4.62 -25.18 5.39
CA LEU A 92 -3.32 -24.56 5.18
C LEU A 92 -3.20 -23.36 6.09
N GLU A 93 -2.17 -23.34 6.93
CA GLU A 93 -1.86 -22.20 7.78
C GLU A 93 -1.57 -20.94 6.95
N GLY A 94 -1.82 -19.79 7.58
CA GLY A 94 -1.49 -18.49 7.02
C GLY A 94 0.00 -18.34 6.76
N GLN A 95 0.37 -17.37 5.93
CA GLN A 95 1.77 -17.05 5.68
C GLN A 95 2.27 -16.02 6.68
N ASP A 96 3.51 -16.17 7.13
CA ASP A 96 4.21 -15.15 7.91
C ASP A 96 4.27 -13.82 7.14
N VAL A 97 3.88 -12.74 7.79
CA VAL A 97 3.97 -11.38 7.24
C VAL A 97 5.05 -10.58 7.95
N LYS A 98 5.82 -9.82 7.17
CA LYS A 98 6.78 -8.85 7.73
C LYS A 98 6.00 -7.69 8.35
N GLN A 99 6.15 -7.55 9.65
CA GLN A 99 5.42 -6.55 10.41
C GLN A 99 5.93 -5.13 10.22
N PHE A 100 7.21 -4.93 9.86
CA PHE A 100 7.81 -3.60 9.78
C PHE A 100 8.48 -3.38 8.44
N TRP A 101 8.27 -2.20 7.88
CA TRP A 101 8.98 -1.77 6.69
C TRP A 101 9.11 -0.26 6.58
N VAL A 102 9.96 0.17 5.66
CA VAL A 102 10.21 1.57 5.35
C VAL A 102 9.89 1.83 3.88
N ARG A 103 9.28 2.97 3.62
CA ARG A 103 9.00 3.48 2.28
C ARG A 103 9.63 4.85 2.10
N ALA A 104 10.17 5.09 0.92
CA ALA A 104 10.60 6.41 0.49
C ALA A 104 10.06 6.73 -0.90
N GLY A 105 9.91 8.01 -1.21
CA GLY A 105 9.55 8.42 -2.55
C GLY A 105 10.02 9.83 -2.87
N ILE A 106 10.27 10.05 -4.16
CA ILE A 106 10.70 11.34 -4.71
C ILE A 106 9.86 11.65 -5.94
N GLY A 107 9.52 12.91 -6.13
CA GLY A 107 8.65 13.33 -7.20
C GLY A 107 8.72 14.81 -7.49
N ALA A 108 7.89 15.24 -8.42
CA ALA A 108 7.71 16.64 -8.76
C ALA A 108 6.27 16.93 -9.15
N GLU A 109 5.86 18.16 -8.92
CA GLU A 109 4.64 18.76 -9.45
C GLU A 109 4.97 19.94 -10.36
N PHE A 110 4.16 20.10 -11.40
CA PHE A 110 4.30 21.16 -12.39
C PHE A 110 2.94 21.82 -12.61
N ASP A 111 2.88 23.14 -12.49
CA ASP A 111 1.70 23.90 -12.87
C ASP A 111 1.74 24.16 -14.39
N VAL A 112 0.80 23.56 -15.11
CA VAL A 112 0.74 23.59 -16.58
C VAL A 112 -0.71 23.53 -17.06
N GLY A 113 -1.05 24.28 -18.10
CA GLY A 113 -2.36 24.19 -18.77
C GLY A 113 -3.57 24.47 -17.86
N GLY A 114 -3.43 25.35 -16.86
CA GLY A 114 -4.50 25.65 -15.90
C GLY A 114 -4.71 24.56 -14.83
N GLY A 115 -3.77 23.62 -14.68
CA GLY A 115 -3.80 22.59 -13.65
C GLY A 115 -2.42 22.29 -13.09
N THR A 116 -2.35 21.26 -12.26
CA THR A 116 -1.12 20.75 -11.65
C THR A 116 -0.92 19.29 -12.06
N ALA A 117 0.13 19.01 -12.82
CA ALA A 117 0.63 17.66 -13.07
C ALA A 117 1.49 17.19 -11.90
N SER A 118 1.46 15.89 -11.58
CA SER A 118 2.28 15.28 -10.53
C SER A 118 2.87 13.96 -11.03
N LEU A 119 4.13 13.70 -10.65
CA LEU A 119 4.82 12.44 -10.89
C LEU A 119 5.66 12.10 -9.67
N MET A 120 5.59 10.85 -9.20
CA MET A 120 6.33 10.37 -8.04
C MET A 120 6.77 8.93 -8.22
N VAL A 121 8.04 8.66 -7.94
CA VAL A 121 8.61 7.31 -7.84
C VAL A 121 8.70 6.95 -6.37
N ASN A 122 8.26 5.75 -6.03
CA ASN A 122 8.25 5.23 -4.67
C ASN A 122 9.01 3.91 -4.63
N ALA A 123 9.66 3.65 -3.50
CA ALA A 123 10.30 2.37 -3.21
C ALA A 123 10.08 1.99 -1.74
N THR A 124 10.10 0.69 -1.46
CA THR A 124 10.00 0.15 -0.10
C THR A 124 11.01 -0.97 0.13
N THR A 125 11.48 -1.11 1.38
CA THR A 125 12.42 -2.16 1.77
C THR A 125 11.80 -3.55 1.70
N GLU A 126 10.51 -3.65 2.03
CA GLU A 126 9.68 -4.86 2.00
C GLU A 126 8.22 -4.46 2.27
N GLY A 127 7.24 -5.21 1.77
CA GLY A 127 5.83 -4.92 1.99
C GLY A 127 4.97 -5.87 1.17
N ASP A 128 3.66 -5.85 1.40
CA ASP A 128 2.69 -6.57 0.55
C ASP A 128 2.58 -5.94 -0.87
N ASP A 129 3.13 -4.73 -1.04
CA ASP A 129 3.19 -3.96 -2.29
C ASP A 129 4.50 -4.21 -3.09
N PRO A 130 4.52 -3.97 -4.42
CA PRO A 130 5.74 -4.05 -5.22
C PRO A 130 6.84 -3.11 -4.70
N ASN A 131 8.09 -3.58 -4.67
CA ASN A 131 9.22 -2.85 -4.09
C ASN A 131 9.47 -1.47 -4.72
N VAL A 132 9.01 -1.23 -5.96
CA VAL A 132 9.10 0.05 -6.66
C VAL A 132 7.84 0.29 -7.48
N TRP A 133 7.28 1.50 -7.42
CA TRP A 133 6.14 1.90 -8.25
C TRP A 133 6.14 3.39 -8.60
N VAL A 134 5.40 3.73 -9.66
CA VAL A 134 5.22 5.11 -10.12
C VAL A 134 3.78 5.54 -9.88
N ARG A 135 3.62 6.77 -9.39
CA ARG A 135 2.35 7.48 -9.27
C ARG A 135 2.40 8.70 -10.18
N SER A 136 1.40 8.86 -11.04
CA SER A 136 1.19 10.08 -11.82
C SER A 136 -0.25 10.56 -11.66
N GLY A 137 -0.48 11.87 -11.85
CA GLY A 137 -1.80 12.45 -11.75
C GLY A 137 -1.87 13.87 -12.28
N TRP A 138 -3.08 14.31 -12.62
CA TRP A 138 -3.37 15.68 -13.06
C TRP A 138 -4.55 16.24 -12.26
N LYS A 139 -4.38 17.42 -11.68
CA LYS A 139 -5.42 18.14 -10.94
C LYS A 139 -5.80 19.41 -11.70
N VAL A 140 -7.07 19.57 -12.08
CA VAL A 140 -7.57 20.80 -12.71
C VAL A 140 -7.85 21.84 -11.63
N ASN A 141 -7.39 23.07 -11.82
CA ASN A 141 -7.70 24.20 -10.94
C ASN A 141 -8.84 25.01 -11.61
N PHE A 142 -10.00 25.09 -10.95
CA PHE A 142 -11.17 25.85 -11.41
C PHE A 142 -11.23 27.23 -10.77
#